data_AF-A0A974SXP0-F1
#
_entry.id   AF-A0A974SXP0-F1
#
_cell.length_a   1.000
_cell.length_b   1.000
_cell.length_c   1.000
_cell.angle_alpha   90.00
_cell.angle_beta   90.00
_cell.angle_gamma   90.00
#
_symmetry.space_group_name_H-M   'P 1'
#
loop_
_entity.id
_entity.type
_entity.pdbx_description
1 polymer ?
#
loop_
_entity_poly.entity_id
_entity_poly.type
_entity_poly.pdbx_seq_one_letter_code
_entity_poly.pdbx_strand_id
1 'polypeptide(L)' 'MSHVFESLWAEIVRKKIFHFVPSAKLSGHPDRYKIKLRSIGYRLVYEVLDGRLVVLVVAVGKRDKNAVYKAAEGR' A
#
# COMPACT_ATOMS: atom_id res chain seq x y z
N MET A 1 11.60 14.84 7.39
CA MET A 1 10.49 14.10 6.75
C MET A 1 11.10 12.88 6.05
N SER A 2 10.65 11.66 6.34
CA SER A 2 11.37 10.45 5.95
C SER A 2 11.28 10.16 4.44
N HIS A 3 12.35 9.64 3.84
CA HIS A 3 12.47 9.30 2.40
C HIS A 3 11.33 8.41 1.88
N VAL A 4 10.69 7.65 2.78
CA VAL A 4 9.55 6.79 2.50
C VAL A 4 8.32 7.61 2.11
N PHE A 5 8.05 8.75 2.76
CA PHE A 5 6.86 9.56 2.51
C PHE A 5 6.90 10.19 1.11
N GLU A 6 8.05 10.75 0.72
CA GLU A 6 8.27 11.29 -0.63
C GLU A 6 8.09 10.20 -1.70
N SER A 7 8.69 9.03 -1.49
CA SER A 7 8.55 7.88 -2.39
C SER A 7 7.09 7.41 -2.48
N LEU A 8 6.36 7.49 -1.37
CA LEU A 8 4.94 7.15 -1.29
C LEU A 8 4.10 8.08 -2.16
N TRP A 9 4.30 9.37 -1.93
CA TRP A 9 3.53 10.43 -2.56
C TRP A 9 3.75 10.42 -4.07
N ALA A 10 5.01 10.32 -4.49
CA ALA A 10 5.38 10.19 -5.90
C ALA A 10 4.67 8.99 -6.55
N GLU A 11 4.60 7.84 -5.88
CA GLU A 11 4.00 6.64 -6.45
C GLU A 11 2.47 6.70 -6.50
N ILE A 12 1.82 7.32 -5.50
CA ILE A 12 0.38 7.59 -5.48
C ILE A 12 -0.02 8.48 -6.66
N VAL A 13 0.71 9.57 -6.87
CA VAL A 13 0.49 10.50 -7.98
C VAL A 13 0.76 9.81 -9.32
N ARG A 14 1.90 9.12 -9.45
CA ARG A 14 2.34 8.46 -10.69
C ARG A 14 1.39 7.34 -11.14
N LYS A 15 0.93 6.50 -10.21
CA LYS A 15 0.05 5.36 -10.53
C LYS A 15 -1.44 5.70 -10.55
N LYS A 16 -1.80 6.98 -10.39
CA LYS A 16 -3.20 7.45 -10.36
C LYS A 16 -4.04 6.65 -9.35
N ILE A 17 -3.53 6.48 -8.14
CA ILE A 17 -4.09 5.54 -7.15
C ILE A 17 -5.42 6.02 -6.55
N PHE A 18 -5.99 7.12 -7.04
CA PHE A 18 -7.32 7.60 -6.69
C PHE A 18 -8.47 6.69 -7.18
N HIS A 19 -8.17 5.60 -7.90
CA HIS A 19 -9.16 4.65 -8.38
C HIS A 19 -8.74 3.20 -8.16
N PHE A 20 -9.70 2.28 -8.27
CA PHE A 20 -9.49 0.85 -8.12
C PHE A 20 -8.45 0.32 -9.12
N VAL A 21 -7.44 -0.41 -8.64
CA VAL A 21 -6.42 -1.07 -9.47
C VAL A 21 -6.57 -2.59 -9.33
N PRO A 22 -7.28 -3.29 -10.24
CA PRO A 22 -7.64 -4.70 -10.06
C PRO A 22 -6.45 -5.64 -9.82
N SER A 23 -5.33 -5.42 -10.52
CA SER A 23 -4.10 -6.22 -10.37
C SER A 23 -3.38 -6.02 -9.03
N ALA A 24 -3.71 -4.95 -8.31
CA ALA A 24 -3.17 -4.65 -6.99
C ALA A 24 -4.08 -5.14 -5.85
N LYS A 25 -5.30 -5.62 -6.15
CA LYS A 25 -6.27 -6.05 -5.13
C LYS A 25 -5.71 -7.18 -4.27
N LEU A 26 -5.93 -7.09 -2.97
CA LEU A 26 -5.64 -8.18 -2.05
C LEU A 26 -6.75 -9.22 -2.13
N SER A 27 -6.35 -10.50 -2.23
CA SER A 27 -7.29 -11.61 -2.18
C SER A 27 -8.01 -11.62 -0.84
N GLY A 28 -9.32 -11.89 -0.85
CA GLY A 28 -10.14 -11.94 0.37
C GLY A 28 -10.54 -10.57 0.94
N HIS A 29 -10.13 -9.45 0.32
CA HIS A 29 -10.49 -8.11 0.77
C HIS A 29 -11.13 -7.30 -0.38
N PRO A 30 -12.36 -6.78 -0.21
CA PRO A 30 -13.11 -6.14 -1.30
C PRO A 30 -12.49 -4.81 -1.75
N ASP A 31 -11.94 -4.02 -0.82
CA ASP A 31 -11.53 -2.63 -1.11
C ASP A 31 -10.06 -2.35 -0.81
N ARG A 32 -9.27 -3.41 -0.63
CA ARG A 32 -7.88 -3.32 -0.18
C ARG A 32 -6.91 -3.67 -1.30
N TYR A 33 -5.87 -2.87 -1.44
CA TYR A 33 -4.92 -2.92 -2.55
C TYR A 33 -3.48 -2.80 -2.05
N LYS A 34 -2.49 -3.23 -2.85
CA LYS A 34 -1.06 -3.16 -2.49
C LYS A 34 -0.19 -2.45 -3.52
N ILE A 35 0.75 -1.65 -3.05
CA ILE A 35 1.86 -1.07 -3.82
C ILE A 35 3.17 -1.73 -3.38
N LYS A 36 4.02 -2.09 -4.34
CA LYS A 36 5.36 -2.62 -4.06
C LYS A 36 6.40 -1.53 -4.34
N LEU A 37 6.93 -0.91 -3.30
CA LEU A 37 8.00 0.09 -3.40
C LEU A 37 9.34 -0.64 -3.44
N ARG A 38 9.65 -1.20 -4.62
CA ARG A 38 10.78 -2.13 -4.81
C ARG A 38 12.14 -1.49 -4.53
N SER A 39 12.33 -0.24 -4.93
CA SER A 39 13.59 0.51 -4.77
C SER A 39 14.01 0.63 -3.29
N ILE A 40 13.03 0.77 -2.40
CA ILE A 40 13.26 0.95 -0.96
C ILE A 40 12.93 -0.30 -0.15
N GLY A 41 12.43 -1.37 -0.78
CA GLY A 41 12.17 -2.65 -0.14
C GLY A 41 10.89 -2.71 0.69
N TYR A 42 9.91 -1.84 0.42
CA TYR A 42 8.66 -1.71 1.18
C TYR A 42 7.44 -2.20 0.39
N ARG A 43 6.37 -2.55 1.10
CA ARG A 43 5.02 -2.71 0.53
C ARG A 43 4.09 -1.79 1.27
N LEU A 44 3.24 -1.09 0.55
CA LEU A 44 2.14 -0.33 1.12
C LEU A 44 0.84 -1.07 0.82
N VAL A 45 -0.07 -1.04 1.77
CA VAL A 45 -1.47 -1.44 1.59
C VAL A 45 -2.32 -0.18 1.67
N TYR A 46 -3.42 -0.08 0.92
CA TYR A 46 -4.36 1.04 0.98
C TYR A 46 -5.79 0.56 0.77
N GLU A 47 -6.75 1.38 1.18
CA GLU A 47 -8.18 1.15 0.99
C GLU A 47 -8.81 2.30 0.20
N VAL A 48 -9.86 2.00 -0.55
CA VAL A 48 -10.66 3.00 -1.25
C VAL A 48 -12.05 2.97 -0.65
N LEU A 49 -12.45 4.07 0.01
CA LEU A 49 -13.73 4.17 0.71
C LEU A 49 -14.58 5.26 0.04
N ASP A 50 -15.77 4.92 -0.43
CA ASP A 50 -16.75 5.87 -1.00
C ASP A 50 -16.16 6.84 -2.05
N GLY A 51 -15.28 6.33 -2.92
CA GLY A 51 -14.61 7.13 -3.95
C GLY A 51 -13.52 8.09 -3.42
N ARG A 52 -13.23 8.05 -2.12
CA ARG A 52 -12.11 8.76 -1.49
C ARG A 52 -10.94 7.79 -1.31
N LEU A 53 -9.75 8.27 -1.64
CA LEU A 53 -8.53 7.52 -1.42
C LEU A 53 -8.12 7.61 0.05
N VAL A 54 -8.28 6.51 0.81
CA VAL A 54 -7.81 6.41 2.19
C VAL A 54 -6.58 5.51 2.24
N VAL A 55 -5.41 6.13 2.27
CA VAL A 55 -4.13 5.41 2.26
C VAL A 55 -3.80 4.92 3.68
N LEU A 56 -4.37 3.78 4.08
CA LEU A 56 -4.01 3.13 5.34
C LEU A 56 -2.72 2.33 5.19
N VAL A 57 -1.58 2.92 5.57
CA VAL A 57 -0.29 2.24 5.53
C VAL A 57 -0.19 1.15 6.61
N VAL A 58 -0.73 -0.04 6.32
CA VAL A 58 -0.87 -1.10 7.33
C VAL A 58 0.49 -1.62 7.81
N ALA A 59 1.50 -1.64 6.94
CA ALA A 59 2.85 -2.03 7.32
C ALA A 59 3.90 -1.39 6.42
N VAL A 60 5.03 -0.99 7.02
CA VAL A 60 6.23 -0.45 6.37
C VAL A 60 7.39 -1.27 6.90
N GLY A 61 7.87 -2.25 6.13
CA GLY A 61 9.02 -3.05 6.52
C GLY A 61 9.89 -3.46 5.33
N LYS A 62 11.19 -3.59 5.59
CA LYS A 62 12.17 -4.20 4.69
C LYS A 62 11.72 -5.64 4.38
N ARG A 63 12.01 -6.15 3.18
CA ARG A 63 11.52 -7.46 2.69
C ARG A 63 12.07 -8.63 3.52
N ASP A 64 11.45 -8.90 4.65
CA ASP A 64 11.68 -10.10 5.45
C ASP A 64 10.43 -10.97 5.46
N LYS A 65 10.64 -12.27 5.27
CA LYS A 65 9.72 -13.37 4.97
C LYS A 65 8.27 -13.18 5.50
N ASN A 66 7.46 -12.40 4.79
CA ASN A 66 6.04 -12.12 5.09
C ASN A 66 5.73 -11.34 6.38
N ALA A 67 6.73 -10.79 7.08
CA ALA A 67 6.52 -10.03 8.33
C ALA A 67 5.53 -8.87 8.17
N VAL A 68 5.57 -8.19 7.01
CA VAL A 68 4.69 -7.08 6.65
C VAL A 68 3.21 -7.51 6.57
N TYR A 69 2.92 -8.72 6.10
CA TYR A 69 1.54 -9.20 6.01
C TYR A 69 0.99 -9.58 7.40
N LYS A 70 1.82 -10.22 8.23
CA LYS A 70 1.45 -10.54 9.63
C LYS A 70 1.17 -9.28 10.46
N ALA A 71 1.99 -8.24 10.29
CA ALA A 71 1.75 -6.94 10.94
C ALA A 71 0.44 -6.26 10.48
N ALA A 72 -0.07 -6.65 9.31
CA ALA A 72 -1.29 -6.11 8.71
C ALA A 72 -2.55 -6.93 8.98
N GLU A 73 -2.45 -8.16 9.50
CA GLU A 73 -3.61 -8.97 9.88
C GLU A 73 -4.31 -8.48 11.16
N GLY A 74 -3.60 -7.73 12.02
CA GLY A 74 -4.13 -7.25 13.30
C GLY A 74 -4.61 -5.79 13.32
N ARG A 75 -4.80 -5.17 12.16
CA ARG A 75 -5.23 -3.77 12.00
C ARG A 75 -6.29 -3.64 10.92
#